data_AF-A0A3E0MCS6-F1
#
_entry.id   AF-A0A3E0MCS6-F1
#
_cell.length_a   1.000
_cell.length_b   1.000
_cell.length_c   1.000
_cell.angle_alpha   90.00
_cell.angle_beta   90.00
_cell.angle_gamma   90.00
#
_symmetry.space_group_name_H-M   'P 1'
#
loop_
_entity.id
_entity.type
_entity.pdbx_description
1 polymer ?
#
loop_
_entity_poly.entity_id
_entity_poly.type
_entity_poly.pdbx_seq_one_letter_code
_entity_poly.pdbx_strand_id
1 'polypeptide(L)'
;MVSGKGNSSSPGSDTGGKAATDAARRARGKPPLTETKLRDLALHYAARFASTASRLEAYLLRKIRERGLAADSDGRTVEVDVPALVARLVELGYVDDDAYARMRARDMGARGYGGRRVEESLRHAGVGEGLRRAHAPGEAAGRRAAALMAQKKRLGPFGARG
;
A
#
# COMPACT_ATOMS: atom_id res chain seq x y z
N MET A 1 19.38 -59.20 -52.89
CA MET A 1 17.93 -59.44 -52.85
C MET A 1 17.34 -58.67 -51.68
N VAL A 2 16.37 -57.81 -51.97
CA VAL A 2 15.73 -56.85 -51.06
C VAL A 2 14.62 -57.50 -50.24
N SER A 3 14.59 -57.22 -48.94
CA SER A 3 13.42 -57.17 -48.03
C SER A 3 13.97 -56.90 -46.62
N GLY A 4 13.49 -56.01 -45.76
CA GLY A 4 12.33 -55.14 -45.74
C GLY A 4 11.96 -54.88 -44.26
N LYS A 5 11.42 -53.69 -43.97
CA LYS A 5 10.55 -53.32 -42.83
C LYS A 5 11.19 -52.83 -41.51
N GLY A 6 10.76 -51.62 -41.09
CA GLY A 6 10.42 -51.33 -39.70
C GLY A 6 11.06 -50.10 -39.07
N ASN A 7 10.48 -48.91 -39.28
CA ASN A 7 10.67 -47.76 -38.40
C ASN A 7 9.89 -47.99 -37.10
N SER A 8 10.46 -47.65 -35.95
CA SER A 8 9.69 -47.18 -34.80
C SER A 8 10.53 -46.26 -33.95
N SER A 9 10.33 -44.97 -34.20
CA SER A 9 10.55 -43.87 -33.28
C SER A 9 9.68 -44.06 -32.03
N SER A 10 10.23 -43.75 -30.86
CA SER A 10 9.42 -43.35 -29.70
C SER A 10 9.99 -42.03 -29.16
N PRO A 11 9.32 -40.90 -29.46
CA PRO A 11 9.45 -39.66 -28.73
C PRO A 11 8.41 -39.59 -27.60
N GLY A 12 8.71 -38.86 -26.53
CA GLY A 12 7.73 -38.44 -25.54
C GLY A 12 8.05 -38.93 -24.13
N SER A 13 7.76 -38.20 -23.06
CA SER A 13 7.28 -36.82 -22.90
C SER A 13 7.14 -36.67 -21.40
N ASP A 14 8.19 -36.26 -20.70
CA ASP A 14 8.11 -36.01 -19.26
C ASP A 14 7.51 -34.61 -19.02
N THR A 15 6.20 -34.51 -19.19
CA THR A 15 5.42 -33.27 -18.99
C THR A 15 4.44 -33.37 -17.81
N GLY A 16 4.53 -34.43 -17.00
CA GLY A 16 3.68 -34.64 -15.82
C GLY A 16 4.06 -33.80 -14.58
N GLY A 17 5.29 -33.27 -14.52
CA GLY A 17 5.81 -32.58 -13.32
C GLY A 17 5.37 -31.13 -13.13
N LYS A 18 4.84 -30.46 -14.16
CA LYS A 18 4.49 -29.02 -14.08
C LYS A 18 3.10 -28.75 -13.47
N ALA A 19 2.12 -29.61 -13.73
CA ALA A 19 0.76 -29.43 -13.21
C ALA A 19 0.66 -29.68 -11.70
N ALA A 20 1.38 -30.68 -11.18
CA ALA A 20 1.39 -31.03 -9.76
C ALA A 20 2.10 -29.95 -8.90
N THR A 21 3.11 -29.27 -9.46
CA THR A 21 3.87 -28.22 -8.76
C THR A 21 3.08 -26.90 -8.68
N ASP A 22 2.27 -26.57 -9.68
CA ASP A 22 1.39 -25.39 -9.62
C ASP A 22 0.17 -25.58 -8.71
N ALA A 23 -0.42 -26.78 -8.67
CA ALA A 23 -1.51 -27.09 -7.74
C ALA A 23 -1.05 -27.07 -6.27
N ALA A 24 0.11 -27.65 -5.97
CA ALA A 24 0.71 -27.64 -4.63
C ALA A 24 1.14 -26.22 -4.19
N ARG A 25 1.56 -25.37 -5.14
CA ARG A 25 1.89 -23.96 -4.87
C ARG A 25 0.64 -23.11 -4.64
N ARG A 26 -0.47 -23.37 -5.33
CA ARG A 26 -1.78 -22.76 -5.07
C ARG A 26 -2.35 -23.17 -3.71
N ALA A 27 -2.12 -24.41 -3.27
CA ALA A 27 -2.54 -24.91 -1.96
C ALA A 27 -1.78 -24.28 -0.76
N ARG A 28 -0.61 -23.68 -0.99
CA ARG A 28 0.16 -22.96 0.04
C ARG A 28 -0.18 -21.47 0.16
N GLY A 29 -1.04 -20.94 -0.72
CA GLY A 29 -1.52 -19.56 -0.67
C GLY A 29 -2.65 -19.37 0.34
N LYS A 30 -2.77 -18.16 0.93
CA LYS A 30 -3.97 -17.80 1.70
C LYS A 30 -5.20 -17.91 0.79
N PRO A 31 -6.36 -18.34 1.32
CA PRO A 31 -7.54 -18.53 0.50
C PRO A 31 -7.97 -17.22 -0.18
N PRO A 32 -8.67 -17.30 -1.34
CA PRO A 32 -9.22 -16.13 -2.02
C PRO A 32 -10.07 -15.27 -1.09
N LEU A 33 -10.10 -13.97 -1.39
CA LEU A 33 -10.85 -12.99 -0.62
C LEU A 33 -12.31 -13.01 -1.02
N THR A 34 -13.18 -13.31 -0.05
CA THR A 34 -14.61 -12.99 -0.17
C THR A 34 -14.80 -11.50 0.11
N GLU A 35 -15.96 -10.96 -0.26
CA GLU A 35 -16.33 -9.58 0.01
C GLU A 35 -16.25 -9.25 1.52
N THR A 36 -16.78 -10.13 2.38
CA THR A 36 -16.68 -10.02 3.84
C THR A 36 -15.24 -9.96 4.32
N LYS A 37 -14.37 -10.87 3.84
CA LYS A 37 -12.95 -10.87 4.23
C LYS A 37 -12.23 -9.60 3.79
N LEU A 38 -12.61 -9.00 2.66
CA LEU A 38 -12.03 -7.75 2.20
C LEU A 38 -12.47 -6.58 3.09
N ARG A 39 -13.76 -6.53 3.48
CA ARG A 39 -14.27 -5.55 4.47
C ARG A 39 -13.59 -5.69 5.82
N ASP A 40 -13.42 -6.90 6.32
CA ASP A 40 -12.73 -7.17 7.58
C ASP A 40 -11.27 -6.69 7.53
N LEU A 41 -10.58 -6.92 6.41
CA LEU A 41 -9.22 -6.41 6.19
C LEU A 41 -9.18 -4.88 6.19
N ALA A 42 -10.17 -4.24 5.57
CA ALA A 42 -10.25 -2.78 5.51
C ALA A 42 -10.46 -2.19 6.92
N LEU A 43 -11.43 -2.72 7.67
CA LEU A 43 -11.71 -2.33 9.06
C LEU A 43 -10.50 -2.55 9.97
N HIS A 44 -9.88 -3.73 9.92
CA HIS A 44 -8.69 -4.01 10.71
C HIS A 44 -7.54 -3.06 10.36
N TYR A 45 -7.34 -2.76 9.08
CA TYR A 45 -6.27 -1.85 8.66
C TYR A 45 -6.50 -0.44 9.18
N ALA A 46 -7.72 0.08 9.05
CA ALA A 46 -8.11 1.40 9.54
C ALA A 46 -8.02 1.50 11.07
N ALA A 47 -8.45 0.48 11.80
CA ALA A 47 -8.38 0.46 13.27
C ALA A 47 -6.93 0.42 13.81
N ARG A 48 -5.99 -0.15 13.05
CA ARG A 48 -4.61 -0.34 13.51
C ARG A 48 -3.68 0.81 13.15
N PHE A 49 -3.93 1.49 12.03
CA PHE A 49 -2.98 2.45 11.47
C PHE A 49 -3.65 3.80 11.25
N ALA A 50 -2.97 4.88 11.69
CA ALA A 50 -3.27 6.21 11.18
C ALA A 50 -2.88 6.26 9.68
N SER A 51 -3.86 5.99 8.82
CA SER A 51 -3.70 5.87 7.37
C SER A 51 -4.53 6.91 6.64
N THR A 52 -4.23 7.07 5.35
CA THR A 52 -5.02 7.83 4.39
C THR A 52 -5.89 6.92 3.54
N ALA A 53 -6.86 7.50 2.84
CA ALA A 53 -7.73 6.80 1.90
C ALA A 53 -6.91 6.09 0.81
N SER A 54 -5.99 6.80 0.15
CA SER A 54 -5.16 6.23 -0.91
C SER A 54 -4.28 5.06 -0.46
N ARG A 55 -3.79 5.10 0.80
CA ARG A 55 -2.99 4.00 1.35
C ARG A 55 -3.82 2.77 1.65
N LEU A 56 -5.03 2.97 2.19
CA LEU A 56 -5.97 1.88 2.41
C LEU A 56 -6.38 1.24 1.07
N GLU A 57 -6.70 2.05 0.06
CA GLU A 57 -7.01 1.57 -1.28
C GLU A 57 -5.86 0.75 -1.88
N ALA A 58 -4.64 1.30 -1.87
CA ALA A 58 -3.45 0.59 -2.35
C ALA A 58 -3.20 -0.71 -1.57
N TYR A 59 -3.47 -0.72 -0.27
CA TYR A 59 -3.40 -1.92 0.56
C TYR A 59 -4.40 -2.98 0.11
N LEU A 60 -5.67 -2.62 -0.09
CA LEU A 60 -6.73 -3.54 -0.50
C LEU A 60 -6.48 -4.09 -1.91
N LEU A 61 -6.14 -3.23 -2.87
CA LEU A 61 -5.78 -3.64 -4.23
C LEU A 61 -4.60 -4.60 -4.24
N ARG A 62 -3.58 -4.34 -3.42
CA ARG A 62 -2.46 -5.27 -3.26
C ARG A 62 -2.94 -6.62 -2.70
N LYS A 63 -3.82 -6.64 -1.70
CA LYS A 63 -4.34 -7.90 -1.13
C LYS A 63 -5.20 -8.69 -2.12
N ILE A 64 -5.95 -8.00 -2.97
CA ILE A 64 -6.68 -8.61 -4.08
C ILE A 64 -5.71 -9.26 -5.06
N ARG A 65 -4.64 -8.56 -5.49
CA ARG A 65 -3.62 -9.14 -6.39
C ARG A 65 -2.89 -10.34 -5.78
N GLU A 66 -2.61 -10.31 -4.48
CA GLU A 66 -1.87 -11.38 -3.79
C GLU A 66 -2.71 -12.67 -3.62
N ARG A 67 -4.03 -12.55 -3.42
CA ARG A 67 -4.89 -13.69 -3.01
C ARG A 67 -5.96 -14.06 -4.03
N GLY A 68 -6.27 -13.17 -4.96
CA GLY A 68 -7.45 -13.25 -5.81
C GLY A 68 -8.75 -12.98 -5.05
N LEU A 69 -9.82 -12.79 -5.80
CA LEU A 69 -11.19 -12.72 -5.30
C LEU A 69 -11.83 -14.10 -5.39
N ALA A 70 -12.70 -14.41 -4.42
CA ALA A 70 -13.49 -15.62 -4.46
C ALA A 70 -14.52 -15.55 -5.60
N ALA A 71 -14.84 -16.72 -6.17
CA ALA A 71 -15.98 -16.85 -7.05
C ALA A 71 -17.27 -17.04 -6.23
N ASP A 72 -18.39 -16.59 -6.78
CA ASP A 72 -19.73 -16.87 -6.26
C ASP A 72 -20.15 -18.32 -6.52
N SER A 73 -21.37 -18.68 -6.10
CA SER A 73 -21.94 -20.02 -6.30
C SER A 73 -22.04 -20.44 -7.77
N ASP A 74 -22.02 -19.47 -8.70
CA ASP A 74 -22.12 -19.68 -10.14
C ASP A 74 -20.75 -19.62 -10.84
N GLY A 75 -19.66 -19.54 -10.05
CA GLY A 75 -18.29 -19.48 -10.57
C GLY A 75 -17.88 -18.09 -11.09
N ARG A 76 -18.69 -17.04 -10.90
CA ARG A 76 -18.37 -15.67 -11.30
C ARG A 76 -17.53 -14.99 -10.23
N THR A 77 -16.50 -14.26 -10.65
CA THR A 77 -15.66 -13.52 -9.68
C THR A 77 -16.49 -12.40 -9.04
N VAL A 78 -16.45 -12.30 -7.72
CA VAL A 78 -17.12 -11.20 -7.01
C VAL A 78 -16.45 -9.89 -7.42
N GLU A 79 -17.17 -9.01 -8.12
CA GLU A 79 -16.72 -7.65 -8.42
C GLU A 79 -16.82 -6.80 -7.14
N VAL A 80 -15.70 -6.20 -6.73
CA VAL A 80 -15.69 -5.31 -5.56
C VAL A 80 -15.20 -3.92 -5.97
N ASP A 81 -16.06 -2.94 -5.77
CA ASP A 81 -15.72 -1.52 -5.90
C ASP A 81 -14.91 -1.07 -4.66
N VAL A 82 -13.59 -1.19 -4.77
CA VAL A 82 -12.65 -0.78 -3.72
C VAL A 82 -12.76 0.74 -3.44
N PRO A 83 -12.81 1.64 -4.45
CA PRO A 83 -13.08 3.05 -4.22
C PRO A 83 -14.34 3.30 -3.36
N ALA A 84 -15.47 2.66 -3.67
CA ALA A 84 -16.70 2.82 -2.90
C ALA A 84 -16.57 2.32 -1.46
N LEU A 85 -15.89 1.19 -1.24
CA LEU A 85 -15.60 0.68 0.09
C LEU A 85 -14.75 1.67 0.92
N VAL A 86 -13.70 2.24 0.32
CA VAL A 86 -12.84 3.23 0.98
C VAL A 86 -13.61 4.51 1.27
N ALA A 87 -14.41 5.00 0.32
CA ALA A 87 -15.26 6.17 0.50
C ALA A 87 -16.22 5.99 1.69
N ARG A 88 -16.81 4.79 1.85
CA ARG A 88 -17.66 4.49 3.00
C ARG A 88 -16.90 4.52 4.33
N LEU A 89 -15.67 4.02 4.36
CA LEU A 89 -14.81 4.09 5.57
C LEU A 89 -14.41 5.53 5.92
N VAL A 90 -14.23 6.38 4.92
CA VAL A 90 -14.00 7.82 5.12
C VAL A 90 -15.26 8.50 5.66
N GLU A 91 -16.42 8.24 5.06
CA GLU A 91 -17.71 8.78 5.50
C GLU A 91 -18.03 8.40 6.95
N LEU A 92 -17.72 7.16 7.34
CA LEU A 92 -17.89 6.66 8.71
C LEU A 92 -16.81 7.15 9.68
N GLY A 93 -15.81 7.91 9.22
CA GLY A 93 -14.75 8.47 10.05
C GLY A 93 -13.66 7.49 10.47
N TYR A 94 -13.62 6.29 9.90
CA TYR A 94 -12.52 5.33 10.15
C TYR A 94 -11.22 5.76 9.47
N VAL A 95 -11.31 6.57 8.42
CA VAL A 95 -10.16 7.16 7.72
C VAL A 95 -10.38 8.66 7.58
N ASP A 96 -9.40 9.45 8.01
CA ASP A 96 -9.46 10.90 7.97
C ASP A 96 -8.10 11.46 7.49
N ASP A 97 -8.07 11.88 6.23
CA ASP A 97 -6.88 12.45 5.59
C ASP A 97 -6.49 13.82 6.20
N ASP A 98 -7.44 14.59 6.73
CA ASP A 98 -7.17 15.87 7.41
C ASP A 98 -6.49 15.63 8.75
N ALA A 99 -7.04 14.70 9.55
CA ALA A 99 -6.42 14.29 10.81
C ALA A 99 -5.03 13.69 10.58
N TYR A 100 -4.87 12.85 9.55
CA TYR A 100 -3.57 12.32 9.16
C TYR A 100 -2.58 13.45 8.81
N ALA A 101 -3.01 14.40 7.97
CA ALA A 101 -2.18 15.51 7.53
C ALA A 101 -1.74 16.40 8.71
N ARG A 102 -2.68 16.75 9.59
CA ARG A 102 -2.45 17.52 10.81
C ARG A 102 -1.42 16.84 11.73
N MET A 103 -1.61 15.55 12.00
CA MET A 103 -0.70 14.75 12.82
C MET A 103 0.69 14.71 12.20
N ARG A 104 0.77 14.41 10.90
CA ARG A 104 2.05 14.23 10.19
C ARG A 104 2.84 15.53 10.09
N ALA A 105 2.18 16.65 9.80
CA ALA A 105 2.80 17.97 9.77
C ALA A 105 3.39 18.35 11.15
N ARG A 106 2.65 18.07 12.24
CA ARG A 106 3.13 18.30 13.61
C ARG A 106 4.34 17.44 13.96
N ASP A 107 4.30 16.13 13.72
CA ASP A 107 5.41 15.20 13.96
C ASP A 107 6.68 15.65 13.21
N MET A 108 6.55 15.94 11.93
CA MET A 108 7.68 16.36 11.11
C MET A 108 8.23 17.73 11.52
N GLY A 109 7.35 18.69 11.84
CA GLY A 109 7.75 20.00 12.34
C GLY A 109 8.51 19.93 13.67
N ALA A 110 8.04 19.11 14.62
CA ALA A 110 8.72 18.87 15.90
C ALA A 110 10.12 18.25 15.72
N ARG A 111 10.32 17.53 14.62
CA ARG A 111 11.62 16.96 14.25
C ARG A 111 12.53 17.93 13.52
N GLY A 112 12.06 19.13 13.18
CA GLY A 112 12.81 20.16 12.47
C GLY A 112 12.70 20.10 10.94
N TYR A 113 11.76 19.31 10.40
CA TYR A 113 11.55 19.27 8.96
C TYR A 113 10.73 20.48 8.49
N GLY A 114 11.20 21.15 7.44
CA GLY A 114 10.51 22.29 6.82
C GLY A 114 9.33 21.90 5.93
N GLY A 115 8.55 22.90 5.51
CA GLY A 115 7.30 22.71 4.78
C GLY A 115 7.40 21.88 3.50
N ARG A 116 8.51 21.99 2.75
CA ARG A 116 8.73 21.17 1.54
C ARG A 116 8.71 19.68 1.84
N ARG A 117 9.44 19.25 2.89
CA ARG A 117 9.49 17.83 3.29
C ARG A 117 8.16 17.34 3.87
N VAL A 118 7.43 18.24 4.54
CA VAL A 118 6.07 17.95 5.01
C VAL A 118 5.15 17.70 3.81
N GLU A 119 5.12 18.62 2.85
CA GLU A 119 4.31 18.50 1.62
C GLU A 119 4.63 17.20 0.87
N GLU A 120 5.91 16.89 0.66
CA GLU A 120 6.33 15.67 -0.02
C GLU A 120 5.85 14.41 0.72
N SER A 121 5.94 14.39 2.06
CA SER A 121 5.46 13.27 2.87
C SER A 121 3.94 13.12 2.78
N LEU A 122 3.19 14.21 2.72
CA LEU A 122 1.73 14.18 2.58
C LEU A 122 1.33 13.75 1.17
N ARG A 123 2.03 14.24 0.14
CA ARG A 123 1.81 13.84 -1.26
C ARG A 123 2.06 12.35 -1.46
N HIS A 124 3.16 11.83 -0.91
CA HIS A 124 3.45 10.39 -0.93
C HIS A 124 2.42 9.57 -0.14
N ALA A 125 1.74 10.16 0.83
CA ALA A 125 0.62 9.51 1.51
C ALA A 125 -0.69 9.56 0.71
N GLY A 126 -0.73 10.26 -0.43
CA GLY A 126 -1.95 10.43 -1.23
C GLY A 126 -2.90 11.50 -0.70
N VAL A 127 -2.49 12.30 0.30
CA VAL A 127 -3.31 13.40 0.82
C VAL A 127 -3.54 14.43 -0.28
N GLY A 128 -4.80 14.81 -0.52
CA GLY A 128 -5.19 15.77 -1.54
C GLY A 128 -4.55 17.15 -1.38
N GLU A 129 -4.35 17.87 -2.49
CA GLU A 129 -3.57 19.13 -2.51
C GLU A 129 -4.14 20.20 -1.57
N GLY A 130 -5.47 20.34 -1.50
CA GLY A 130 -6.13 21.27 -0.58
C GLY A 130 -5.71 21.06 0.87
N LEU A 131 -5.73 19.80 1.34
CA LEU A 131 -5.29 19.44 2.69
C LEU A 131 -3.78 19.63 2.87
N ARG A 132 -2.97 19.30 1.85
CA ARG A 132 -1.51 19.54 1.93
C ARG A 132 -1.19 21.03 2.12
N ARG A 133 -1.89 21.91 1.41
CA ARG A 133 -1.74 23.36 1.56
C ARG A 133 -2.27 23.85 2.90
N ALA A 134 -3.43 23.36 3.34
CA ALA A 134 -4.02 23.72 4.63
C ALA A 134 -3.12 23.37 5.82
N HIS A 135 -2.36 22.28 5.73
CA HIS A 135 -1.42 21.83 6.77
C HIS A 135 0.04 22.22 6.50
N ALA A 136 0.29 23.09 5.52
CA ALA A 136 1.63 23.64 5.32
C ALA A 136 2.04 24.46 6.55
N PRO A 137 3.27 24.32 7.07
CA PRO A 137 3.70 25.10 8.22
C PRO A 137 3.76 26.58 7.85
N GLY A 138 3.04 27.42 8.60
CA GLY A 138 3.18 28.87 8.52
C GLY A 138 4.58 29.33 8.93
N GLU A 139 4.90 30.59 8.66
CA GLU A 139 6.28 31.10 8.80
C GLU A 139 6.91 30.84 10.17
N ALA A 140 6.16 31.11 11.25
CA ALA A 140 6.68 30.92 12.61
C ALA A 140 7.02 29.44 12.89
N ALA A 141 6.19 28.51 12.41
CA ALA A 141 6.46 27.09 12.52
C ALA A 141 7.66 26.67 11.65
N GLY A 142 7.78 27.25 10.45
CA GLY A 142 8.93 27.06 9.56
C GLY A 142 10.24 27.53 10.20
N ARG A 143 10.26 28.73 10.80
CA ARG A 143 11.42 29.28 11.51
C ARG A 143 11.83 28.40 12.69
N ARG A 144 10.87 27.92 13.48
CA ARG A 144 11.14 26.97 14.57
C ARG A 144 11.75 25.67 14.06
N ALA A 145 11.18 25.08 13.01
CA ALA A 145 11.71 23.85 12.42
C ALA A 145 13.16 24.03 11.90
N ALA A 146 13.44 25.17 11.24
CA ALA A 146 14.78 25.51 10.77
C ALA A 146 15.79 25.65 11.92
N ALA A 147 15.42 26.34 13.01
CA ALA A 147 16.27 26.47 14.19
C ALA A 147 16.58 25.10 14.83
N LEU A 148 15.57 24.23 14.98
CA LEU A 148 15.76 22.86 15.46
C LEU A 148 16.71 22.07 14.57
N MET A 149 16.60 22.21 13.25
CA MET A 149 17.47 21.52 12.32
C MET A 149 18.91 22.05 12.39
N ALA A 150 19.09 23.37 12.51
CA ALA A 150 20.40 24.00 12.69
C ALA A 150 21.09 23.52 13.97
N GLN A 151 20.35 23.44 15.08
CA GLN A 151 20.86 22.90 16.35
C GLN A 151 21.29 21.42 16.20
N LYS A 152 20.43 20.57 15.63
CA LYS A 152 20.74 19.14 15.39
C LYS A 152 21.96 18.94 14.48
N LYS A 153 22.18 19.86 13.54
CA LYS A 153 23.31 19.82 12.60
C LYS A 153 24.51 20.64 13.05
N ARG A 154 24.45 21.26 14.23
CA ARG A 154 25.51 22.15 14.77
C ARG A 154 25.94 23.21 13.75
N LEU A 155 24.96 23.85 13.09
CA LEU A 155 25.20 24.88 12.08
C LEU A 155 25.22 26.27 12.72
N GLY A 156 26.05 27.16 12.18
CA GLY A 156 26.13 28.56 12.60
C GLY A 156 26.45 28.69 14.11
N PRO A 157 25.65 29.43 14.90
CA PRO A 157 25.91 29.65 16.32
C PRO A 157 25.81 28.39 17.18
N PHE A 158 25.28 27.29 16.63
CA PHE A 158 25.20 25.98 17.30
C PHE A 158 26.38 25.05 16.95
N GLY A 159 27.26 25.49 16.05
CA GLY A 159 28.55 24.85 15.81
C GLY A 159 29.49 25.08 16.99
N ALA A 160 30.44 24.16 17.20
CA ALA A 160 31.56 24.49 18.09
C ALA A 160 32.21 25.77 17.53
N ARG A 161 32.36 26.79 18.38
CA ARG A 161 33.35 27.83 18.10
C ARG A 161 34.70 27.11 18.11
N GLY A 162 35.17 26.71 16.93
CA GLY A 162 36.58 26.47 16.70
C GLY A 162 37.28 27.82 16.69
#